data_AF-A0A399UAC1-F1
#
_entry.id   AF-A0A399UAC1-F1
#
_cell.length_a   1.000
_cell.length_b   1.000
_cell.length_c   1.000
_cell.angle_alpha   90.00
_cell.angle_beta   90.00
_cell.angle_gamma   90.00
#
_symmetry.space_group_name_H-M   'P 1'
#
loop_
_entity.id
_entity.type
_entity.pdbx_description
1 polymer ?
#
loop_
_entity_poly.entity_id
_entity_poly.type
_entity_poly.pdbx_seq_one_letter_code
_entity_poly.pdbx_strand_id
1 'polypeptide(L)'
;MAETDNRDLLAAMAAELSDIRAEIEAAGGLVSEVLRQLPAETRLGYLTRSQSFDVLSQRIEALAGLAQAVAEEQPMDTALAALPLAEMAERMQETAHRARPSAAPADDPDEASGASAPGVLQLF
;
A
#
# COMPACT_ATOMS: atom_id res chain seq x y z
N MET A 1 -7.11 -19.46 25.85
CA MET A 1 -6.20 -18.40 26.29
C MET A 1 -5.66 -17.67 25.06
N ALA A 2 -4.74 -18.24 24.28
CA ALA A 2 -4.18 -17.57 23.09
C ALA A 2 -5.22 -17.03 22.06
N GLU A 3 -6.34 -17.73 21.85
CA GLU A 3 -7.39 -17.29 20.91
C GLU A 3 -8.24 -16.13 21.45
N THR A 4 -8.39 -16.04 22.77
CA THR A 4 -9.02 -14.90 23.46
C THR A 4 -8.06 -13.71 23.43
N ASP A 5 -6.78 -13.95 23.70
CA ASP A 5 -5.73 -12.91 23.65
C ASP A 5 -5.63 -12.27 22.25
N ASN A 6 -5.75 -13.07 21.18
CA ASN A 6 -5.76 -12.57 19.81
C ASN A 6 -7.00 -11.72 19.49
N ARG A 7 -8.18 -12.10 20.00
CA ARG A 7 -9.42 -11.32 19.81
C ARG A 7 -9.35 -9.98 20.54
N ASP A 8 -8.87 -10.00 21.78
CA ASP A 8 -8.70 -8.80 22.58
C ASP A 8 -7.69 -7.84 21.94
N LEU A 9 -6.59 -8.38 21.37
CA LEU A 9 -5.63 -7.59 20.61
C LEU A 9 -6.24 -6.95 19.36
N LEU A 10 -7.03 -7.70 18.59
CA LEU A 10 -7.70 -7.18 17.38
C LEU A 10 -8.74 -6.11 17.71
N ALA A 11 -9.51 -6.29 18.78
CA ALA A 11 -10.45 -5.29 19.27
C ALA A 11 -9.72 -4.02 19.74
N ALA A 12 -8.61 -4.16 20.47
CA ALA A 12 -7.78 -3.02 20.86
C ALA A 12 -7.20 -2.30 19.63
N MET A 13 -6.74 -3.03 18.62
CA MET A 13 -6.24 -2.45 17.38
C MET A 13 -7.35 -1.72 16.61
N ALA A 14 -8.57 -2.23 16.58
CA ALA A 14 -9.71 -1.55 15.98
C ALA A 14 -10.02 -0.21 16.68
N ALA A 15 -9.94 -0.18 18.02
CA ALA A 15 -10.11 1.03 18.80
C ALA A 15 -9.02 2.07 18.49
N GLU A 16 -7.75 1.67 18.55
CA GLU A 16 -6.61 2.56 18.24
C GLU A 16 -6.69 3.12 16.81
N LEU A 17 -7.07 2.30 15.83
CA LEU A 17 -7.28 2.77 14.45
C LEU A 17 -8.44 3.79 14.36
N SER A 18 -9.50 3.59 15.13
CA SER A 18 -10.63 4.53 15.18
C SER A 18 -10.22 5.87 15.78
N ASP A 19 -9.38 5.85 16.81
CA ASP A 19 -8.83 7.05 17.44
C ASP A 19 -7.90 7.81 16.48
N ILE A 20 -6.98 7.10 15.81
CA ILE A 20 -6.11 7.68 14.77
C ILE A 20 -6.94 8.32 13.65
N ARG A 21 -8.03 7.67 13.22
CA ARG A 21 -8.93 8.24 12.19
C ARG A 21 -9.51 9.57 12.65
N ALA A 22 -9.99 9.65 13.89
CA ALA A 22 -10.56 10.88 14.44
C ALA A 22 -9.52 12.02 14.48
N GLU A 23 -8.27 11.72 14.81
CA GLU A 23 -7.17 12.70 14.76
C GLU A 23 -6.86 13.18 13.33
N ILE A 24 -6.92 12.28 12.34
CA ILE A 24 -6.71 12.62 10.93
C ILE A 24 -7.84 13.50 10.40
N GLU A 25 -9.10 13.19 10.77
CA GLU A 25 -10.25 14.02 10.43
C GLU A 25 -10.13 15.43 11.04
N ALA A 26 -9.70 15.53 12.30
CA ALA A 26 -9.44 16.81 12.94
C ALA A 26 -8.33 17.60 12.22
N ALA A 27 -7.23 16.94 11.84
CA ALA A 27 -6.15 17.55 11.06
C ALA A 27 -6.64 18.03 9.68
N GLY A 28 -7.46 17.22 8.98
CA GLY A 28 -8.08 17.58 7.71
C GLY A 28 -9.02 18.80 7.83
N GLY A 29 -9.74 18.91 8.94
CA GLY A 29 -10.55 20.07 9.31
C GLY A 29 -9.70 21.34 9.44
N LEU A 30 -8.60 21.28 10.22
CA LEU A 30 -7.67 22.41 10.38
C LEU A 30 -7.04 22.84 9.05
N VAL A 31 -6.64 21.88 8.21
CA VAL A 31 -6.13 22.18 6.86
C VAL A 31 -7.20 22.90 6.04
N SER A 32 -8.45 22.41 6.06
CA SER A 32 -9.56 23.04 5.34
C SER A 32 -9.83 24.48 5.80
N GLU A 33 -9.73 24.75 7.11
CA GLU A 33 -9.84 26.09 7.67
C GLU A 33 -8.74 27.03 7.17
N VAL A 34 -7.49 26.54 7.09
CA VAL A 34 -6.36 27.29 6.54
C VAL A 34 -6.54 27.54 5.04
N LEU A 35 -6.93 26.53 4.27
CA LEU A 35 -7.13 26.66 2.82
C LEU A 35 -8.22 27.68 2.47
N ARG A 36 -9.24 27.83 3.33
CA ARG A 36 -10.30 28.83 3.17
C ARG A 36 -9.77 30.28 3.22
N GLN A 37 -8.60 30.51 3.82
CA GLN A 37 -7.98 31.83 3.90
C GLN A 37 -7.13 32.18 2.66
N LEU A 38 -6.83 31.20 1.81
CA LEU A 38 -5.99 31.40 0.62
C LEU A 38 -6.77 32.04 -0.55
N PRO A 39 -6.09 32.76 -1.46
CA PRO A 39 -6.66 33.18 -2.74
C PRO A 39 -7.19 32.00 -3.56
N ALA A 40 -8.25 32.22 -4.35
CA ALA A 40 -8.98 31.16 -5.05
C ALA A 40 -8.08 30.36 -6.02
N GLU A 41 -7.16 31.04 -6.70
CA GLU A 41 -6.24 30.47 -7.68
C GLU A 41 -5.29 29.46 -7.02
N THR A 42 -4.86 29.75 -5.79
CA THR A 42 -3.95 28.88 -5.03
C THR A 42 -4.71 27.79 -4.28
N ARG A 43 -5.94 28.08 -3.82
CA ARG A 43 -6.78 27.17 -3.04
C ARG A 43 -7.09 25.87 -3.78
N LEU A 44 -7.45 25.95 -5.06
CA LEU A 44 -7.85 24.77 -5.86
C LEU A 44 -6.77 23.67 -5.89
N GLY A 45 -5.51 24.06 -6.08
CA GLY A 45 -4.40 23.11 -6.13
C GLY A 45 -4.15 22.40 -4.79
N TYR A 46 -4.48 23.04 -3.67
CA TYR A 46 -4.35 22.43 -2.35
C TYR A 46 -5.58 21.62 -1.95
N LEU A 47 -6.79 21.99 -2.39
CA LEU A 47 -8.01 21.21 -2.13
C LEU A 47 -7.92 19.79 -2.71
N THR A 48 -7.37 19.63 -3.91
CA THR A 48 -7.16 18.29 -4.49
C THR A 48 -6.15 17.48 -3.68
N ARG A 49 -5.09 18.11 -3.16
CA ARG A 49 -4.10 17.43 -2.31
C ARG A 49 -4.67 17.07 -0.94
N SER A 50 -5.56 17.91 -0.39
CA SER A 50 -6.19 17.64 0.90
C SER A 50 -7.20 16.49 0.84
N GLN A 51 -7.71 16.11 -0.34
CA GLN A 51 -8.51 14.88 -0.51
C GLN A 51 -7.75 13.61 -0.10
N SER A 52 -6.41 13.67 -0.01
CA SER A 52 -5.63 12.55 0.53
C SER A 52 -5.93 12.25 2.00
N PHE A 53 -6.38 13.24 2.79
CA PHE A 53 -6.87 13.02 4.16
C PHE A 53 -8.16 12.20 4.16
N ASP A 54 -9.14 12.54 3.31
CA ASP A 54 -10.40 11.81 3.22
C ASP A 54 -10.18 10.35 2.82
N VAL A 55 -9.30 10.13 1.82
CA VAL A 55 -8.90 8.79 1.41
C VAL A 55 -8.23 8.07 2.58
N LEU A 56 -7.28 8.69 3.27
CA LEU A 56 -6.60 8.07 4.41
C LEU A 56 -7.58 7.70 5.55
N SER A 57 -8.53 8.58 5.89
CA SER A 57 -9.56 8.31 6.90
C SER A 57 -10.42 7.11 6.53
N GLN A 58 -10.87 7.02 5.26
CA GLN A 58 -11.66 5.88 4.78
C GLN A 58 -10.89 4.56 4.86
N ARG A 59 -9.58 4.59 4.56
CA ARG A 59 -8.73 3.39 4.64
C ARG A 59 -8.56 2.92 6.08
N ILE A 60 -8.35 3.84 7.01
CA ILE A 60 -8.21 3.51 8.43
C ILE A 60 -9.53 3.01 9.00
N GLU A 61 -10.66 3.62 8.63
CA GLU A 61 -12.00 3.14 8.99
C GLU A 61 -12.23 1.70 8.53
N ALA A 62 -11.86 1.38 7.29
CA ALA A 62 -11.98 0.04 6.75
C ALA A 62 -11.12 -0.99 7.48
N LEU A 63 -9.88 -0.61 7.85
CA LEU A 63 -8.99 -1.47 8.63
C LEU A 63 -9.48 -1.66 10.07
N ALA A 64 -10.01 -0.62 10.71
CA ALA A 64 -10.63 -0.70 12.02
C ALA A 64 -11.84 -1.65 11.98
N GLY A 65 -12.71 -1.48 10.98
CA GLY A 65 -13.87 -2.35 10.77
C GLY A 65 -13.49 -3.81 10.51
N LEU A 66 -12.44 -4.06 9.72
CA LEU A 66 -11.91 -5.40 9.49
C LEU A 66 -11.40 -6.03 10.80
N ALA A 67 -10.55 -5.30 11.54
CA ALA A 67 -9.99 -5.80 12.80
C ALA A 67 -11.09 -6.15 13.80
N GLN A 68 -12.12 -5.29 13.90
CA GLN A 68 -13.28 -5.54 14.74
C GLN A 68 -14.10 -6.76 14.29
N ALA A 69 -14.39 -6.88 12.99
CA ALA A 69 -15.16 -8.00 12.46
C ALA A 69 -14.43 -9.35 12.67
N VAL A 70 -13.10 -9.36 12.58
CA VAL A 70 -12.30 -10.55 12.89
C VAL A 70 -12.30 -10.85 14.40
N ALA A 71 -12.20 -9.81 15.25
CA ALA A 71 -12.30 -9.98 16.70
C ALA A 71 -13.66 -10.56 17.15
N GLU A 72 -14.73 -10.18 16.45
CA GLU A 72 -16.10 -10.67 16.65
C GLU A 72 -16.39 -12.03 15.98
N GLU A 73 -15.39 -12.67 15.38
CA GLU A 73 -15.52 -13.96 14.68
C GLU A 73 -16.56 -13.92 13.54
N GLN A 74 -16.73 -12.77 12.88
CA GLN A 74 -17.63 -12.66 11.73
C GLN A 74 -17.09 -13.47 10.54
N PRO A 75 -17.97 -13.96 9.64
CA PRO A 75 -17.55 -14.63 8.41
C PRO A 75 -16.59 -13.76 7.60
N MET A 76 -15.55 -14.36 7.02
CA MET A 76 -14.50 -13.61 6.34
C MET A 76 -15.01 -12.78 5.16
N ASP A 77 -16.01 -13.28 4.42
CA ASP A 77 -16.66 -12.51 3.35
C ASP A 77 -17.33 -11.23 3.87
N THR A 78 -17.85 -11.27 5.10
CA THR A 78 -18.46 -10.10 5.77
C THR A 78 -17.37 -9.14 6.25
N ALA A 79 -16.30 -9.65 6.84
CA ALA A 79 -15.18 -8.85 7.31
C ALA A 79 -14.45 -8.13 6.15
N LEU A 80 -14.28 -8.82 5.01
CA LEU A 80 -13.63 -8.25 3.83
C LEU A 80 -14.52 -7.27 3.06
N ALA A 81 -15.85 -7.40 3.15
CA ALA A 81 -16.77 -6.46 2.51
C ALA A 81 -16.64 -5.01 3.03
N ALA A 82 -16.05 -4.82 4.22
CA ALA A 82 -15.74 -3.51 4.78
C ALA A 82 -14.54 -2.82 4.09
N LEU A 83 -13.72 -3.55 3.31
CA LEU A 83 -12.55 -3.00 2.64
C LEU A 83 -12.92 -2.38 1.28
N PRO A 84 -12.44 -1.15 0.96
CA PRO A 84 -12.64 -0.55 -0.35
C PRO A 84 -12.08 -1.43 -1.47
N LEU A 85 -12.89 -1.66 -2.52
CA LEU A 85 -12.52 -2.48 -3.68
C LEU A 85 -11.25 -2.00 -4.38
N ALA A 86 -11.03 -0.68 -4.41
CA ALA A 86 -9.84 -0.08 -5.02
C ALA A 86 -8.54 -0.57 -4.36
N GLU A 87 -8.54 -0.72 -3.04
CA GLU A 87 -7.37 -1.22 -2.32
C GLU A 87 -7.17 -2.72 -2.49
N MET A 88 -8.26 -3.49 -2.58
CA MET A 88 -8.17 -4.93 -2.84
C MET A 88 -7.57 -5.18 -4.23
N ALA A 89 -8.00 -4.41 -5.24
CA ALA A 89 -7.44 -4.49 -6.57
C ALA A 89 -5.95 -4.11 -6.61
N GLU A 90 -5.54 -3.06 -5.89
CA GLU A 90 -4.14 -2.64 -5.77
C GLU A 90 -3.27 -3.72 -5.09
N ARG A 91 -3.75 -4.32 -3.98
CA ARG A 91 -3.08 -5.43 -3.30
C ARG A 91 -2.99 -6.71 -4.15
N MET A 92 -4.03 -7.01 -4.93
CA MET A 92 -4.00 -8.12 -5.90
C MET A 92 -2.99 -7.86 -7.03
N GLN A 93 -2.88 -6.62 -7.51
CA GLN A 93 -1.85 -6.24 -8.49
C GLN A 93 -0.45 -6.35 -7.90
N GLU A 94 -0.24 -5.86 -6.68
CA GLU A 94 1.06 -5.87 -6.00
C GLU A 94 1.53 -7.31 -5.68
N THR A 95 0.62 -8.19 -5.25
CA THR A 95 0.91 -9.62 -5.06
C THR A 95 1.19 -10.33 -6.39
N ALA A 96 0.46 -10.01 -7.46
CA ALA A 96 0.77 -10.51 -8.81
C ALA A 96 2.13 -10.02 -9.33
N HIS A 97 2.56 -8.80 -8.94
CA HIS A 97 3.87 -8.26 -9.29
C HIS A 97 5.00 -8.90 -8.48
N ARG A 98 4.82 -9.16 -7.19
CA ARG A 98 5.79 -9.91 -6.35
C ARG A 98 5.90 -11.38 -6.72
N ALA A 99 4.81 -11.99 -7.20
CA ALA A 99 4.78 -13.40 -7.57
C ALA A 99 5.44 -13.69 -8.94
N ARG A 100 5.85 -12.67 -9.71
CA ARG A 100 6.72 -12.91 -10.86
C ARG A 100 8.07 -13.40 -10.34
N PRO A 101 8.49 -14.63 -10.66
CA PRO A 101 9.86 -15.05 -10.38
C PRO A 101 10.78 -14.04 -11.04
N SER A 102 11.65 -13.39 -10.26
CA SER A 102 12.80 -12.68 -10.82
C SER A 102 13.50 -13.68 -11.71
N ALA A 103 13.44 -13.48 -13.03
CA ALA A 103 14.19 -14.29 -13.96
C ALA A 103 15.63 -14.28 -13.47
N ALA A 104 16.11 -15.44 -13.01
CA ALA A 104 17.49 -15.61 -12.64
C ALA A 104 18.35 -15.18 -13.85
N PRO A 105 19.46 -14.45 -13.64
CA PRO A 105 20.39 -14.22 -14.73
C PRO A 105 20.78 -15.60 -15.27
N ALA A 106 20.60 -15.81 -16.57
CA ALA A 106 21.07 -17.00 -17.22
C ALA A 106 22.58 -17.09 -16.99
N ASP A 107 23.02 -18.10 -16.24
CA ASP A 107 24.41 -18.54 -16.23
C ASP A 107 24.77 -18.88 -17.68
N ASP A 108 25.59 -18.03 -18.31
CA ASP A 108 26.25 -18.33 -19.58
C ASP A 108 27.34 -19.39 -19.30
N PRO A 109 27.28 -20.60 -19.87
CA PRO A 109 28.37 -21.53 -19.77
C PRO A 109 29.33 -21.38 -20.97
N ASP A 110 30.61 -21.51 -20.66
CA ASP A 110 31.76 -21.76 -21.56
C ASP A 110 32.39 -20.58 -22.33
N GLU A 111 33.17 -19.79 -21.60
CA GLU A 111 34.50 -19.39 -22.07
C GLU A 111 35.52 -20.51 -21.77
N ALA A 112 35.85 -21.36 -22.76
CA ALA A 112 37.22 -21.87 -22.99
C ALA A 112 37.31 -22.87 -24.16
N SER A 113 38.38 -22.71 -24.96
CA SER A 113 38.95 -23.64 -25.96
C SER A 113 38.46 -23.43 -27.41
N GLY A 114 39.28 -23.08 -28.40
CA GLY A 114 40.74 -23.07 -28.46
C GLY A 114 41.25 -22.35 -29.71
N ALA A 115 42.52 -21.94 -29.62
CA ALA A 115 43.25 -21.16 -30.60
C ALA A 115 43.54 -21.92 -31.91
N SER A 116 43.61 -21.19 -33.03
CA SER A 116 44.77 -21.26 -33.95
C SER A 116 44.82 -20.03 -34.88
N ALA A 117 45.85 -19.20 -34.70
CA ALA A 117 46.31 -18.13 -35.61
C ALA A 117 47.16 -18.75 -36.77
N PRO A 118 47.90 -18.01 -37.64
CA PRO A 118 48.04 -16.55 -37.85
C PRO A 118 48.13 -16.10 -39.34
N GLY A 119 48.19 -14.77 -39.57
CA GLY A 119 48.69 -14.12 -40.80
C GLY A 119 47.64 -13.28 -41.52
N VAL A 120 47.86 -12.04 -41.99
CA VAL A 120 49.09 -11.28 -42.29
C VAL A 120 48.72 -9.78 -42.35
N LEU A 121 49.53 -8.95 -41.67
CA LEU A 121 49.96 -7.54 -41.92
C LEU A 121 49.05 -6.48 -42.59
N GLN A 122 48.80 -5.41 -41.81
CA GLN A 122 49.09 -3.96 -42.02
C GLN A 122 48.58 -3.12 -43.21
N LEU A 123 48.28 -1.84 -42.85
CA LEU A 123 48.28 -0.56 -43.61
C LEU A 123 47.08 -0.37 -44.56
N PHE A 124 46.23 0.67 -44.45
CA PHE A 124 46.42 2.10 -44.13
C PHE A 124 45.28 2.65 -43.26
#